data_AF-A0A7S2A609-F1
#
_entry.id   AF-A0A7S2A609-F1
#
_cell.length_a   1.000
_cell.length_b   1.000
_cell.length_c   1.000
_cell.angle_alpha   90.00
_cell.angle_beta   90.00
_cell.angle_gamma   90.00
#
_symmetry.space_group_name_H-M   'P 1'
#
loop_
_entity.id
_entity.type
_entity.pdbx_description
1 polymer ?
#
loop_
_entity_poly.entity_id
_entity_poly.type
_entity_poly.pdbx_seq_one_letter_code
_entity_poly.pdbx_strand_id
1 'polypeptide(L)'
;VFQSRVDKLCGKDWYRLRRTLEVAYTVTELQKQNNNNNNKKEDDISKELEFYTGQRSGGLLSSGPDDTPKYDVRCFFLCPNDRMAHTSIIDTRCEQMLLKGLVTETTDLRQDGKLPLSSQPARAIGYRQTLDYLYRSEAKSKDEEALDQYIEDFTTATRRYAKKQMSWFRKDDSFMFVPVQVLDERKKGDDENEVETKEATMLRVEKAAGIITEMCLLSREEYEKQLLMTLEGEKEGTTTTTTNKTNDKQKGAVKTSKKEQQKQREAYIQQLPLSAQTKIANEEQGKQMKFYKPQRYIIQKGTKEYEDIMLEVDQCTKRIQGLNDDF
;
A
#
# COMPACT_ATOMS: atom_id res chain seq x y z
N VAL A 1 6.84 16.72 31.46
CA VAL A 1 6.20 16.05 30.29
C VAL A 1 6.88 14.74 29.91
N PHE A 2 8.22 14.69 29.81
CA PHE A 2 8.92 13.45 29.44
C PHE A 2 8.85 12.36 30.51
N GLN A 3 9.03 12.71 31.79
CA GLN A 3 8.87 11.76 32.90
C GLN A 3 7.50 11.08 32.89
N SER A 4 6.41 11.85 32.80
CA SER A 4 5.05 11.31 32.74
C SER A 4 4.71 10.52 31.48
N ARG A 5 5.54 10.61 30.41
CA ARG A 5 5.45 9.76 29.22
C ARG A 5 6.24 8.47 29.40
N VAL A 6 7.41 8.53 30.04
CA VAL A 6 8.23 7.37 30.39
C VAL A 6 7.50 6.46 31.37
N ASP A 7 6.82 7.02 32.37
CA ASP A 7 6.04 6.27 33.36
C ASP A 7 4.84 5.52 32.74
N LYS A 8 4.44 5.88 31.52
CA LYS A 8 3.38 5.20 30.73
C LYS A 8 3.91 4.12 29.80
N LEU A 9 5.22 3.98 29.65
CA LEU A 9 5.82 2.95 28.81
C LEU A 9 5.79 1.61 29.54
N CYS A 10 5.39 0.55 28.84
CA CYS A 10 5.46 -0.80 29.38
C CYS A 10 6.93 -1.25 29.52
N GLY A 11 7.22 -2.03 30.56
CA GLY A 11 8.57 -2.54 30.80
C GLY A 11 9.10 -3.30 29.59
N LYS A 12 10.27 -2.86 29.07
CA LYS A 12 11.00 -3.34 27.88
C LYS A 12 10.69 -2.67 26.52
N ASP A 13 9.92 -1.58 26.46
CA ASP A 13 9.83 -0.78 25.22
C ASP A 13 11.06 0.15 25.04
N TRP A 14 12.24 -0.47 24.85
CA TRP A 14 13.52 0.23 24.70
C TRP A 14 13.52 1.21 23.54
N TYR A 15 12.78 0.89 22.47
CA TYR A 15 12.67 1.75 21.30
C TYR A 15 11.94 3.05 21.62
N ARG A 16 10.76 2.99 22.26
CA ARG A 16 10.02 4.20 22.65
C ARG A 16 10.71 4.97 23.78
N LEU A 17 11.37 4.27 24.70
CA LEU A 17 12.19 4.92 25.73
C LEU A 17 13.35 5.70 25.12
N ARG A 18 14.15 5.05 24.27
CA ARG A 18 15.24 5.69 23.52
C ARG A 18 14.73 6.89 22.73
N ARG A 19 13.59 6.75 22.06
CA ARG A 19 13.02 7.86 21.28
C ARG A 19 12.54 9.01 22.16
N THR A 20 11.95 8.71 23.32
CA THR A 20 11.51 9.74 24.28
C THR A 20 12.71 10.48 24.88
N LEU A 21 13.80 9.75 25.16
CA LEU A 21 15.06 10.32 25.66
C LEU A 21 15.78 11.15 24.60
N GLU A 22 15.85 10.68 23.36
CA GLU A 22 16.43 11.44 22.24
C GLU A 22 15.68 12.77 22.05
N VAL A 23 14.34 12.77 22.10
CA VAL A 23 13.53 14.00 22.03
C VAL A 23 13.75 14.89 23.25
N ALA A 24 13.88 14.32 24.45
CA ALA A 24 14.14 15.11 25.65
C ALA A 24 15.52 15.80 25.58
N TYR A 25 16.54 15.09 25.10
CA TYR A 25 17.91 15.60 25.00
C TYR A 25 17.99 16.72 23.98
N THR A 26 17.41 16.55 22.78
CA THR A 26 17.44 17.57 21.73
C THR A 26 16.68 18.83 22.13
N VAL A 27 15.51 18.70 22.77
CA VAL A 27 14.76 19.87 23.30
C VAL A 27 15.56 20.60 24.37
N THR A 28 16.27 19.86 25.23
CA THR A 28 17.10 20.47 26.29
C THR A 28 18.32 21.17 25.72
N GLU A 29 18.93 20.61 24.67
CA GLU A 29 20.06 21.21 23.95
C GLU A 29 19.66 22.52 23.26
N LEU A 30 18.49 22.52 22.59
CA LEU A 30 17.92 23.71 21.94
C LEU A 30 17.55 24.79 22.97
N GLN A 31 17.01 24.41 24.13
CA GLN A 31 16.74 25.35 25.23
C GLN A 31 18.02 25.96 25.82
N LYS A 32 19.09 25.17 25.97
CA LYS A 32 20.40 25.67 26.42
C LYS A 32 21.05 26.60 25.39
N GLN A 33 20.90 26.33 24.11
CA GLN A 33 21.38 27.22 23.05
C GLN A 33 20.59 28.53 22.96
N ASN A 34 19.27 28.50 23.24
CA ASN A 34 18.43 29.71 23.31
C ASN A 34 18.77 30.60 24.52
N ASN A 35 19.04 30.03 25.70
CA ASN A 35 19.40 30.83 26.88
C ASN A 35 20.76 31.54 26.73
N ASN A 36 21.63 31.08 25.83
CA ASN A 36 22.94 31.68 25.56
C ASN A 36 22.93 32.69 24.40
N ASN A 37 21.88 32.72 23.56
CA ASN A 37 21.81 33.59 22.38
C ASN A 37 20.52 34.40 22.38
N ASN A 38 20.54 35.57 23.02
CA ASN A 38 19.46 36.57 22.98
C ASN A 38 19.24 37.22 21.59
N ASN A 39 19.70 36.63 20.48
CA ASN A 39 19.60 37.20 19.14
C ASN A 39 19.44 36.12 18.06
N LYS A 40 18.36 35.34 18.09
CA LYS A 40 17.88 34.63 16.89
C LYS A 40 16.38 34.91 16.71
N LYS A 41 16.02 35.40 15.53
CA LYS A 41 14.65 35.73 15.13
C LYS A 41 13.81 34.43 15.05
N GLU A 42 12.52 34.52 15.40
CA GLU A 42 11.54 33.42 15.39
C GLU A 42 11.48 32.62 14.07
N ASP A 43 11.90 33.21 12.95
CA ASP A 43 11.89 32.55 11.63
C ASP A 43 12.88 31.38 11.50
N ASP A 44 14.01 31.40 12.22
CA ASP A 44 14.96 30.26 12.22
C ASP A 44 14.45 29.08 13.06
N ILE A 45 13.60 29.36 14.06
CA ILE A 45 12.97 28.34 14.91
C ILE A 45 12.00 27.48 14.09
N SER A 46 11.34 28.08 13.10
CA SER A 46 10.38 27.39 12.21
C SER A 46 11.08 26.39 11.28
N LYS A 47 12.29 26.69 10.80
CA LYS A 47 13.10 25.77 9.98
C LYS A 47 13.72 24.63 10.80
N GLU A 48 14.06 24.87 12.07
CA GLU A 48 14.54 23.80 12.95
C GLU A 48 13.41 22.91 13.47
N LEU A 49 12.18 23.45 13.59
CA LEU A 49 10.97 22.66 13.81
C LEU A 49 10.57 21.79 12.59
N GLU A 50 10.89 22.22 11.37
CA GLU A 50 10.68 21.42 10.14
C GLU A 50 11.48 20.11 10.12
N PHE A 51 12.59 20.03 10.87
CA PHE A 51 13.34 18.78 11.06
C PHE A 51 12.58 17.73 11.91
N TYR A 52 11.45 18.12 12.51
CA TYR A 52 10.65 17.31 13.43
C TYR A 52 9.17 17.20 13.00
N THR A 53 8.88 17.19 11.70
CA THR A 53 7.53 16.98 11.12
C THR A 53 6.96 15.57 11.31
N GLY A 54 7.72 14.62 11.87
CA GLY A 54 7.31 13.22 11.91
C GLY A 54 7.37 12.54 10.53
N GLN A 55 7.88 13.22 9.49
CA GLN A 55 8.30 12.56 8.28
C GLN A 55 9.54 11.71 8.59
N ARG A 56 9.47 10.42 8.23
CA ARG A 56 10.65 9.54 8.32
C ARG A 56 11.76 10.17 7.48
N SER A 57 12.87 10.55 8.13
CA SER A 57 14.13 10.80 7.43
C SER A 57 14.50 9.51 6.68
N GLY A 58 14.37 9.51 5.36
CA GLY A 58 14.49 8.31 4.52
C GLY A 58 13.17 7.72 4.02
N GLY A 59 12.07 8.49 3.98
CA GLY A 59 10.94 8.16 3.09
C GLY A 59 11.45 7.90 1.66
N LEU A 60 10.77 7.05 0.90
CA LEU A 60 11.18 6.68 -0.48
C LEU A 60 11.31 7.91 -1.41
N LEU A 61 10.68 9.02 -1.00
CA LEU A 61 10.71 10.34 -1.63
C LEU A 61 11.84 11.25 -1.11
N SER A 62 12.75 10.74 -0.28
CA SER A 62 13.94 11.46 0.23
C SER A 62 14.57 12.25 -0.90
N SER A 63 14.37 13.55 -0.82
CA SER A 63 14.73 14.52 -1.81
C SER A 63 16.24 14.48 -2.03
N GLY A 64 16.66 14.44 -3.29
CA GLY A 64 18.05 14.80 -3.63
C GLY A 64 18.36 16.23 -3.19
N PRO A 65 19.59 16.72 -3.39
CA PRO A 65 19.97 18.10 -3.08
C PRO A 65 19.01 19.17 -3.66
N ASP A 66 18.28 18.83 -4.73
CA ASP A 66 17.36 19.70 -5.49
C ASP A 66 15.86 19.37 -5.30
N ASP A 67 15.48 18.73 -4.19
CA ASP A 67 14.08 18.38 -3.88
C ASP A 67 13.41 17.39 -4.87
N THR A 68 14.21 16.75 -5.73
CA THR A 68 13.73 15.74 -6.69
C THR A 68 13.59 14.37 -6.01
N PRO A 69 12.46 13.65 -6.17
CA PRO A 69 12.29 12.32 -5.60
C PRO A 69 13.30 11.35 -6.21
N LYS A 70 14.04 10.63 -5.36
CA LYS A 70 15.08 9.68 -5.78
C LYS A 70 14.53 8.49 -6.59
N TYR A 71 13.25 8.16 -6.39
CA TYR A 71 12.57 7.06 -7.07
C TYR A 71 11.23 7.54 -7.63
N ASP A 72 10.88 7.07 -8.82
CA ASP A 72 9.51 7.18 -9.33
C ASP A 72 8.65 6.09 -8.68
N VAL A 73 7.93 6.48 -7.64
CA VAL A 73 7.07 5.59 -6.84
C VAL A 73 5.65 5.66 -7.37
N ARG A 74 5.10 4.50 -7.75
CA ARG A 74 3.70 4.34 -8.18
C ARG A 74 3.00 3.36 -7.25
N CYS A 75 1.94 3.83 -6.60
CA CYS A 75 1.23 3.07 -5.58
C CYS A 75 -0.01 2.43 -6.20
N PHE A 76 -0.17 1.12 -6.00
CA PHE A 76 -1.32 0.36 -6.48
C PHE A 76 -1.99 -0.33 -5.31
N PHE A 77 -3.33 -0.32 -5.30
CA PHE A 77 -4.12 -1.07 -4.34
C PHE A 77 -5.02 -2.06 -5.08
N LEU A 78 -4.80 -3.36 -4.85
CA LEU A 78 -5.63 -4.41 -5.42
C LEU A 78 -6.96 -4.46 -4.66
N CYS A 79 -8.02 -4.03 -5.33
CA CYS A 79 -9.33 -3.89 -4.71
C CYS A 79 -10.25 -5.02 -5.19
N PRO A 80 -10.88 -5.80 -4.30
CA PRO A 80 -11.94 -6.71 -4.70
C PRO A 80 -13.09 -5.96 -5.35
N ASN A 81 -13.54 -6.43 -6.50
CA ASN A 81 -14.67 -5.84 -7.22
C ASN A 81 -16.03 -6.09 -6.54
N ASP A 82 -16.16 -7.18 -5.77
CA ASP A 82 -17.36 -7.53 -5.01
C ASP A 82 -17.04 -7.67 -3.51
N ARG A 83 -17.78 -6.91 -2.70
CA ARG A 83 -17.70 -6.92 -1.24
C ARG A 83 -18.15 -8.25 -0.63
N MET A 84 -19.19 -8.88 -1.18
CA MET A 84 -19.73 -10.14 -0.65
C MET A 84 -18.78 -11.30 -0.94
N ALA A 85 -18.34 -11.45 -2.19
CA ALA A 85 -17.32 -12.44 -2.54
C ALA A 85 -16.04 -12.28 -1.71
N HIS A 86 -15.56 -11.05 -1.50
CA HIS A 86 -14.40 -10.81 -0.66
C HIS A 86 -14.60 -11.23 0.80
N THR A 87 -15.79 -11.03 1.34
CA THR A 87 -16.15 -11.49 2.70
C THR A 87 -16.12 -13.01 2.77
N SER A 88 -16.67 -13.68 1.75
CA SER A 88 -16.67 -15.14 1.65
C SER A 88 -15.26 -15.74 1.63
N ILE A 89 -14.35 -15.12 0.88
CA ILE A 89 -12.94 -15.55 0.84
C ILE A 89 -12.26 -15.34 2.18
N ILE A 90 -12.52 -14.23 2.88
CA ILE A 90 -11.95 -13.99 4.20
C ILE A 90 -12.33 -15.12 5.16
N ASP A 91 -13.61 -15.50 5.17
CA ASP A 91 -14.13 -16.55 6.03
C ASP A 91 -13.50 -17.89 5.70
N THR A 92 -13.49 -18.26 4.41
CA THR A 92 -12.85 -19.49 3.91
C THR A 92 -11.37 -19.55 4.27
N ARG A 93 -10.65 -18.43 4.14
CA ARG A 93 -9.22 -18.35 4.49
C ARG A 93 -9.01 -18.55 6.00
N CYS A 94 -9.88 -17.99 6.84
CA CYS A 94 -9.83 -18.20 8.29
C CYS A 94 -10.02 -19.68 8.65
N GLU A 95 -11.02 -20.34 8.06
CA GLU A 95 -11.24 -21.79 8.22
C GLU A 95 -10.02 -22.61 7.77
N GLN A 96 -9.48 -22.30 6.59
CA GLN A 96 -8.26 -22.94 6.07
C GLN A 96 -7.06 -22.77 7.00
N MET A 97 -6.89 -21.61 7.65
CA MET A 97 -5.82 -21.41 8.62
C MET A 97 -5.98 -22.31 9.85
N LEU A 98 -7.22 -22.54 10.31
CA LEU A 98 -7.49 -23.47 11.40
C LEU A 98 -7.17 -24.91 11.01
N LEU A 99 -7.61 -25.33 9.83
CA LEU A 99 -7.31 -26.66 9.29
C LEU A 99 -5.80 -26.90 9.09
N LYS A 100 -5.05 -25.84 8.76
CA LYS A 100 -3.59 -25.87 8.64
C LYS A 100 -2.85 -25.78 10.00
N GLY A 101 -3.57 -25.76 11.11
CA GLY A 101 -2.96 -25.85 12.44
C GLY A 101 -2.62 -24.52 13.11
N LEU A 102 -3.33 -23.42 12.80
CA LEU A 102 -3.14 -22.12 13.50
C LEU A 102 -3.23 -22.26 15.04
N VAL A 103 -4.12 -23.12 15.54
CA VAL A 103 -4.27 -23.36 16.98
C VAL A 103 -3.01 -24.00 17.54
N THR A 104 -2.52 -25.06 16.89
CA THR A 104 -1.28 -25.77 17.25
C THR A 104 -0.07 -24.84 17.20
N GLU A 105 0.08 -24.08 16.13
CA GLU A 105 1.16 -23.09 16.00
C GLU A 105 1.14 -22.08 17.16
N THR A 106 -0.05 -21.57 17.52
CA THR A 106 -0.19 -20.61 18.61
C THR A 106 0.13 -21.24 19.96
N THR A 107 -0.28 -22.49 20.21
CA THR A 107 0.05 -23.19 21.45
C THR A 107 1.54 -23.42 21.59
N ASP A 108 2.21 -23.84 20.51
CA ASP A 108 3.63 -24.18 20.52
C ASP A 108 4.47 -22.92 20.75
N LEU A 109 4.18 -21.84 20.02
CA LEU A 109 4.83 -20.54 20.22
C LEU A 109 4.65 -20.00 21.63
N ARG A 110 3.50 -20.28 22.26
CA ARG A 110 3.20 -19.84 23.62
C ARG A 110 3.93 -20.68 24.67
N GLN A 111 4.01 -21.99 24.47
CA GLN A 111 4.72 -22.94 25.34
C GLN A 111 6.23 -22.71 25.29
N ASP A 112 6.78 -22.46 24.10
CA ASP A 112 8.18 -22.12 23.87
C ASP A 112 8.60 -20.76 24.44
N GLY A 113 7.65 -19.96 24.95
CA GLY A 113 7.90 -18.60 25.45
C GLY A 113 8.20 -17.58 24.34
N LYS A 114 8.05 -17.97 23.07
CA LYS A 114 8.26 -17.11 21.87
C LYS A 114 7.10 -16.13 21.64
N LEU A 115 5.93 -16.40 22.21
CA LEU A 115 4.74 -15.53 22.13
C LEU A 115 4.25 -15.07 23.52
N PRO A 116 4.94 -14.09 24.16
CA PRO A 116 4.44 -13.49 25.41
C PRO A 116 3.12 -12.73 25.18
N LEU A 117 2.17 -12.79 26.12
CA LEU A 117 0.87 -12.11 26.01
C LEU A 117 0.98 -10.58 25.86
N SER A 118 2.05 -9.98 26.41
CA SER A 118 2.33 -8.54 26.27
C SER A 118 2.99 -8.16 24.95
N SER A 119 3.37 -9.14 24.12
CA SER A 119 4.10 -8.91 22.88
C SER A 119 3.19 -8.37 21.77
N GLN A 120 3.76 -7.64 20.82
CA GLN A 120 3.03 -7.15 19.65
C GLN A 120 2.50 -8.29 18.75
N PRO A 121 3.25 -9.39 18.49
CA PRO A 121 2.73 -10.52 17.73
C PRO A 121 1.49 -11.18 18.36
N ALA A 122 1.41 -11.26 19.69
CA ALA A 122 0.24 -11.80 20.39
C ALA A 122 -1.05 -10.98 20.16
N ARG A 123 -0.91 -9.73 19.70
CA ARG A 123 -2.04 -8.83 19.39
C ARG A 123 -2.50 -8.93 17.93
N ALA A 124 -1.78 -9.67 17.09
CA ALA A 124 -2.16 -9.88 15.71
C ALA A 124 -3.46 -10.68 15.60
N ILE A 125 -4.23 -10.41 14.54
CA ILE A 125 -5.49 -11.11 14.26
C ILE A 125 -5.18 -12.56 13.93
N GLY A 126 -5.97 -13.49 14.46
CA GLY A 126 -5.62 -14.91 14.51
C GLY A 126 -5.10 -15.25 15.89
N TYR A 127 -3.81 -14.96 16.15
CA TYR A 127 -3.17 -15.25 17.44
C TYR A 127 -3.93 -14.70 18.64
N ARG A 128 -4.40 -13.46 18.58
CA ARG A 128 -5.15 -12.87 19.68
C ARG A 128 -6.41 -13.68 20.00
N GLN A 129 -7.23 -13.98 19.00
CA GLN A 129 -8.46 -14.74 19.19
C GLN A 129 -8.16 -16.16 19.67
N THR A 130 -7.09 -16.78 19.16
CA THR A 130 -6.68 -18.12 19.56
C THR A 130 -6.25 -18.13 21.02
N LEU A 131 -5.48 -17.13 21.47
CA LEU A 131 -5.09 -16.98 22.86
C LEU A 131 -6.30 -16.72 23.76
N ASP A 132 -7.22 -15.84 23.35
CA ASP A 132 -8.46 -15.57 24.08
C ASP A 132 -9.31 -16.86 24.23
N TYR A 133 -9.38 -17.69 23.19
CA TYR A 133 -10.03 -19.01 23.21
C TYR A 133 -9.34 -20.01 24.15
N LEU A 134 -8.00 -20.10 24.08
CA LEU A 134 -7.21 -21.05 24.88
C LEU A 134 -7.19 -20.71 26.37
N TYR A 135 -7.22 -19.43 26.72
CA TYR A 135 -7.12 -18.94 28.11
C TYR A 135 -8.47 -18.57 28.74
N ARG A 136 -9.60 -18.95 28.13
CA ARG A 136 -10.93 -18.69 28.69
C ARG A 136 -11.11 -19.36 30.06
N SER A 137 -11.73 -18.64 30.99
CA SER A 137 -11.90 -19.10 32.38
C SER A 137 -12.88 -20.26 32.56
N GLU A 138 -13.81 -20.44 31.63
CA GLU A 138 -14.89 -21.43 31.71
C GLU A 138 -14.74 -22.57 30.68
N ALA A 139 -13.50 -23.03 30.44
CA ALA A 139 -13.25 -24.10 29.48
C ALA A 139 -13.94 -25.42 29.89
N LYS A 140 -14.86 -25.90 29.06
CA LYS A 140 -15.51 -27.22 29.20
C LYS A 140 -14.91 -28.22 28.21
N SER A 141 -15.02 -29.50 28.51
CA SER A 141 -14.69 -30.56 27.54
C SER A 141 -15.75 -30.57 26.44
N LYS A 142 -15.32 -30.64 25.16
CA LYS A 142 -16.20 -30.61 23.97
C LYS A 142 -17.13 -29.39 23.93
N ASP A 143 -16.55 -28.23 24.13
CA ASP A 143 -17.24 -26.94 24.16
C ASP A 143 -17.37 -26.35 22.75
N GLU A 144 -18.37 -26.82 22.01
CA GLU A 144 -18.66 -26.39 20.63
C GLU A 144 -19.04 -24.91 20.56
N GLU A 145 -19.83 -24.42 21.52
CA GLU A 145 -20.25 -23.01 21.57
C GLU A 145 -19.05 -22.05 21.66
N ALA A 146 -18.07 -22.37 22.50
CA ALA A 146 -16.85 -21.56 22.58
C ALA A 146 -16.01 -21.62 21.30
N LEU A 147 -16.03 -22.76 20.59
CA LEU A 147 -15.32 -22.91 19.31
C LEU A 147 -15.98 -22.06 18.22
N ASP A 148 -17.31 -22.11 18.13
CA ASP A 148 -18.09 -21.31 17.19
C ASP A 148 -17.89 -19.80 17.45
N GLN A 149 -17.92 -19.39 18.72
CA GLN A 149 -17.66 -18.00 19.10
C GLN A 149 -16.23 -17.57 18.72
N TYR A 150 -15.23 -18.43 18.92
CA TYR A 150 -13.86 -18.17 18.50
C TYR A 150 -13.74 -17.96 16.99
N ILE A 151 -14.36 -18.83 16.18
CA ILE A 151 -14.36 -18.73 14.72
C ILE A 151 -15.04 -17.43 14.28
N GLU A 152 -16.18 -17.09 14.88
CA GLU A 152 -16.91 -15.86 14.57
C GLU A 152 -16.11 -14.61 14.95
N ASP A 153 -15.43 -14.61 16.11
CA ASP A 153 -14.57 -13.50 16.52
C ASP A 153 -13.36 -13.34 15.61
N PHE A 154 -12.74 -14.44 15.18
CA PHE A 154 -11.60 -14.43 14.28
C PHE A 154 -11.97 -13.91 12.89
N THR A 155 -13.04 -14.44 12.30
CA THR A 155 -13.54 -13.99 11.00
C THR A 155 -14.01 -12.53 11.07
N THR A 156 -14.77 -12.14 12.10
CA THR A 156 -15.20 -10.75 12.30
C THR A 156 -14.03 -9.78 12.44
N ALA A 157 -13.00 -10.12 13.23
CA ALA A 157 -11.81 -9.29 13.36
C ALA A 157 -11.10 -9.10 12.02
N THR A 158 -10.98 -10.17 11.23
CA THR A 158 -10.35 -10.15 9.90
C THR A 158 -11.17 -9.30 8.91
N ARG A 159 -12.49 -9.45 8.87
CA ARG A 159 -13.40 -8.63 8.05
C ARG A 159 -13.31 -7.15 8.39
N ARG A 160 -13.30 -6.81 9.68
CA ARG A 160 -13.15 -5.43 10.17
C ARG A 160 -11.80 -4.84 9.77
N TYR A 161 -10.74 -5.62 9.84
CA TYR A 161 -9.42 -5.20 9.42
C TYR A 161 -9.35 -4.93 7.92
N ALA A 162 -9.88 -5.83 7.09
CA ALA A 162 -9.94 -5.64 5.65
C ALA A 162 -10.76 -4.39 5.26
N LYS A 163 -11.91 -4.15 5.93
CA LYS A 163 -12.68 -2.91 5.78
C LYS A 163 -11.86 -1.67 6.15
N LYS A 164 -11.08 -1.74 7.23
CA LYS A 164 -10.23 -0.64 7.68
C LYS A 164 -9.10 -0.36 6.69
N GLN A 165 -8.47 -1.40 6.13
CA GLN A 165 -7.46 -1.26 5.07
C GLN A 165 -8.07 -0.53 3.87
N MET A 166 -9.22 -0.99 3.37
CA MET A 166 -9.92 -0.32 2.27
C MET A 166 -10.19 1.16 2.55
N SER A 167 -10.69 1.47 3.75
CA SER A 167 -10.97 2.85 4.15
C SER A 167 -9.71 3.71 4.32
N TRP A 168 -8.56 3.11 4.65
CA TRP A 168 -7.30 3.81 4.77
C TRP A 168 -6.76 4.19 3.40
N PHE A 169 -6.69 3.22 2.47
CA PHE A 169 -6.16 3.48 1.13
C PHE A 169 -7.06 4.40 0.30
N ARG A 170 -8.38 4.38 0.52
CA ARG A 170 -9.30 5.32 -0.17
C ARG A 170 -9.12 6.78 0.23
N LYS A 171 -8.42 7.05 1.33
CA LYS A 171 -8.11 8.42 1.76
C LYS A 171 -6.75 8.88 1.25
N ASP A 172 -6.00 8.00 0.60
CA ASP A 172 -4.68 8.27 0.09
C ASP A 172 -4.75 8.34 -1.43
N ASP A 173 -4.83 9.56 -1.94
CA ASP A 173 -4.98 9.87 -3.37
C ASP A 173 -3.76 9.43 -4.19
N SER A 174 -2.68 8.95 -3.57
CA SER A 174 -1.52 8.40 -4.28
C SER A 174 -1.74 6.99 -4.85
N PHE A 175 -2.75 6.28 -4.36
CA PHE A 175 -3.03 4.89 -4.73
C PHE A 175 -3.97 4.78 -5.93
N MET A 176 -3.51 4.11 -6.98
CA MET A 176 -4.36 3.64 -8.07
C MET A 176 -5.07 2.35 -7.65
N PHE A 177 -6.41 2.36 -7.67
CA PHE A 177 -7.23 1.20 -7.34
C PHE A 177 -7.37 0.29 -8.55
N VAL A 178 -6.81 -0.92 -8.46
CA VAL A 178 -6.88 -1.93 -9.51
C VAL A 178 -7.98 -2.93 -9.13
N PRO A 179 -9.11 -2.98 -9.86
CA PRO A 179 -10.18 -3.91 -9.57
C PRO A 179 -9.73 -5.35 -9.88
N VAL A 180 -9.88 -6.23 -8.91
CA VAL A 180 -9.57 -7.66 -9.01
C VAL A 180 -10.88 -8.43 -8.88
N GLN A 181 -11.17 -9.25 -9.90
CA GLN A 181 -12.33 -10.13 -9.88
C GLN A 181 -12.14 -11.21 -8.82
N VAL A 182 -13.01 -11.25 -7.82
CA VAL A 182 -12.90 -12.24 -6.75
C VAL A 182 -13.83 -13.42 -7.05
N LEU A 183 -13.28 -14.63 -7.16
CA LEU A 183 -14.06 -15.85 -7.39
C LEU A 183 -14.43 -16.47 -6.04
N ASP A 184 -15.72 -16.64 -5.77
CA ASP A 184 -16.21 -17.31 -4.57
C ASP A 184 -16.26 -18.81 -4.79
N GLU A 185 -15.27 -19.53 -4.26
CA GLU A 185 -15.15 -20.98 -4.44
C GLU A 185 -16.31 -21.76 -3.78
N ARG A 186 -17.10 -21.14 -2.89
CA ARG A 186 -18.28 -21.77 -2.26
C ARG A 186 -19.51 -21.81 -3.17
N LYS A 187 -19.52 -21.07 -4.29
CA LYS A 187 -20.59 -21.12 -5.29
C LYS A 187 -20.41 -22.23 -6.32
N LYS A 188 -19.36 -23.06 -6.18
CA LYS A 188 -19.21 -24.30 -6.93
C LYS A 188 -20.42 -25.19 -6.62
N GLY A 189 -21.34 -25.33 -7.58
CA GLY A 189 -22.14 -26.54 -7.66
C GLY A 189 -21.20 -27.72 -7.87
N ASP A 190 -21.63 -28.92 -7.51
CA ASP A 190 -20.81 -30.16 -7.47
C ASP A 190 -20.22 -30.62 -8.84
N ASP A 191 -20.23 -29.78 -9.88
CA ASP A 191 -20.06 -30.17 -11.29
C ASP A 191 -19.05 -29.33 -12.12
N GLU A 192 -18.19 -28.50 -11.51
CA GLU A 192 -17.23 -27.66 -12.28
C GLU A 192 -15.76 -28.13 -12.19
N ASN A 193 -15.16 -28.35 -13.36
CA ASN A 193 -13.81 -28.88 -13.59
C ASN A 193 -12.71 -27.99 -12.98
N GLU A 194 -11.79 -28.60 -12.23
CA GLU A 194 -10.62 -27.96 -11.60
C GLU A 194 -9.76 -27.11 -12.59
N VAL A 195 -9.75 -27.49 -13.87
CA VAL A 195 -9.02 -26.79 -14.95
C VAL A 195 -9.55 -25.38 -15.21
N GLU A 196 -10.88 -25.18 -15.17
CA GLU A 196 -11.54 -23.90 -15.45
C GLU A 196 -11.24 -22.87 -14.34
N THR A 197 -11.05 -23.34 -13.10
CA THR A 197 -10.70 -22.49 -11.96
C THR A 197 -9.27 -21.96 -12.02
N LYS A 198 -8.33 -22.75 -12.56
CA LYS A 198 -6.93 -22.35 -12.77
C LYS A 198 -6.83 -21.32 -13.89
N GLU A 199 -7.55 -21.53 -14.99
CA GLU A 199 -7.62 -20.60 -16.11
C GLU A 199 -8.23 -19.24 -15.70
N ALA A 200 -9.35 -19.26 -14.97
CA ALA A 200 -9.99 -18.04 -14.45
C ALA A 200 -9.08 -17.28 -13.46
N THR A 201 -8.31 -18.02 -12.64
CA THR A 201 -7.34 -17.43 -11.73
C THR A 201 -6.17 -16.79 -12.47
N MET A 202 -5.64 -17.47 -13.49
CA MET A 202 -4.57 -16.92 -14.33
C MET A 202 -5.03 -15.67 -15.08
N LEU A 203 -6.22 -15.69 -15.67
CA LEU A 203 -6.80 -14.56 -16.39
C LEU A 203 -6.98 -13.34 -15.47
N ARG A 204 -7.39 -13.55 -14.21
CA ARG A 204 -7.50 -12.49 -13.20
C ARG A 204 -6.16 -11.84 -12.90
N VAL A 205 -5.11 -12.65 -12.71
CA VAL A 205 -3.75 -12.16 -12.44
C VAL A 205 -3.22 -11.39 -13.65
N GLU A 206 -3.43 -11.92 -14.86
CA GLU A 206 -3.00 -11.27 -16.10
C GLU A 206 -3.67 -9.91 -16.31
N LYS A 207 -4.98 -9.80 -16.07
CA LYS A 207 -5.71 -8.52 -16.14
C LYS A 207 -5.15 -7.47 -15.16
N ALA A 208 -4.96 -7.85 -13.89
CA ALA A 208 -4.44 -6.93 -12.89
C ALA A 208 -2.98 -6.51 -13.19
N ALA A 209 -2.15 -7.47 -13.61
CA ALA A 209 -0.76 -7.22 -14.00
C ALA A 209 -0.67 -6.35 -15.25
N GLY A 210 -1.57 -6.53 -16.24
CA GLY A 210 -1.66 -5.71 -17.43
C GLY A 210 -1.90 -4.25 -17.08
N ILE A 211 -2.91 -3.96 -16.26
CA ILE A 211 -3.21 -2.60 -15.78
C ILE A 211 -1.99 -1.99 -15.08
N ILE A 212 -1.36 -2.71 -14.15
CA ILE A 212 -0.18 -2.21 -13.43
C ILE A 212 0.96 -1.92 -14.40
N THR A 213 1.18 -2.80 -15.38
CA THR A 213 2.26 -2.66 -16.36
C THR A 213 2.05 -1.43 -17.25
N GLU A 214 0.85 -1.26 -17.79
CA GLU A 214 0.46 -0.08 -18.58
C GLU A 214 0.65 1.20 -17.76
N MET A 215 0.14 1.22 -16.53
CA MET A 215 0.29 2.35 -15.62
C MET A 215 1.74 2.62 -15.22
N CYS A 216 2.64 1.65 -15.30
CA CYS A 216 4.08 1.82 -15.06
C CYS A 216 4.86 2.30 -16.29
N LEU A 217 4.28 2.20 -17.49
CA LEU A 217 4.89 2.67 -18.75
C LEU A 217 4.60 4.14 -19.04
N LEU A 218 3.53 4.70 -18.46
CA LEU A 218 3.18 6.12 -18.57
C LEU A 218 4.31 7.03 -18.05
N SER A 219 4.41 8.25 -18.58
CA SER A 219 5.21 9.29 -17.91
C SER A 219 4.61 9.64 -16.54
N ARG A 220 5.40 10.30 -15.68
CA ARG A 220 4.93 10.73 -14.35
C ARG A 220 3.70 11.63 -14.45
N GLU A 221 3.74 12.60 -15.37
CA GLU A 221 2.66 13.57 -15.60
C GLU A 221 1.37 12.87 -16.09
N GLU A 222 1.50 11.91 -16.99
CA GLU A 222 0.36 11.12 -17.49
C GLU A 222 -0.22 10.20 -16.40
N TYR A 223 0.63 9.58 -15.58
CA TYR A 223 0.18 8.76 -14.44
C TYR A 223 -0.63 9.59 -13.44
N GLU A 224 -0.12 10.77 -13.06
CA GLU A 224 -0.80 11.68 -12.12
C GLU A 224 -2.11 12.20 -12.70
N LYS A 225 -2.16 12.50 -14.00
CA LYS A 225 -3.41 12.86 -14.69
C LYS A 225 -4.42 11.72 -14.66
N GLN A 226 -3.99 10.48 -14.94
CA GLN A 226 -4.87 9.31 -14.93
C GLN A 226 -5.43 9.03 -13.53
N LEU A 227 -4.60 9.23 -12.50
CA LEU A 227 -4.99 9.12 -11.09
C LEU A 227 -6.06 10.15 -10.74
N LEU A 228 -5.88 11.42 -11.13
CA LEU A 228 -6.86 12.49 -10.91
C LEU A 228 -8.19 12.20 -11.63
N MET A 229 -8.14 11.75 -12.89
CA MET A 229 -9.34 11.39 -13.66
C MET A 229 -10.12 10.25 -13.01
N THR A 230 -9.42 9.29 -12.39
CA THR A 230 -10.06 8.17 -11.70
C THR A 230 -10.73 8.62 -10.40
N LEU A 231 -10.08 9.53 -9.65
CA LEU A 231 -10.64 10.14 -8.44
C LEU A 231 -11.88 11.02 -8.73
N GLU A 232 -11.90 11.71 -9.87
CA GLU A 232 -13.06 12.50 -10.32
C GLU A 232 -14.22 11.61 -10.77
N GLY A 233 -13.94 10.53 -11.51
CA GLY A 233 -14.94 9.53 -11.91
C GLY A 233 -15.58 8.79 -10.73
N GLU A 234 -14.85 8.55 -9.63
CA GLU A 234 -15.41 7.97 -8.40
C GLU A 234 -16.30 8.95 -7.62
N LYS A 235 -16.09 10.27 -7.72
CA LYS A 235 -16.91 11.28 -7.04
C LYS A 235 -18.28 11.47 -7.71
N GLU A 236 -18.38 11.25 -9.02
CA GLU A 236 -19.65 11.28 -9.76
C GLU A 236 -20.40 9.93 -9.73
N GLY A 237 -19.74 8.85 -9.29
CA GLY A 237 -20.23 7.47 -9.36
C GLY A 237 -20.96 6.93 -8.13
N THR A 238 -22.02 7.60 -7.67
CA THR A 238 -23.10 6.97 -6.86
C THR A 238 -24.43 6.96 -7.61
N THR A 239 -24.44 6.61 -8.89
CA THR A 239 -25.65 6.12 -9.57
C THR A 239 -25.32 5.50 -10.93
N THR A 240 -25.87 4.30 -11.16
CA THR A 240 -26.24 3.68 -12.46
C THR A 240 -25.15 3.19 -13.43
N THR A 241 -25.05 1.85 -13.48
CA THR A 241 -25.19 0.98 -14.67
C THR A 241 -24.91 1.59 -16.04
N THR A 242 -23.76 1.20 -16.61
CA THR A 242 -23.39 1.41 -18.01
C THR A 242 -24.36 0.67 -18.94
N THR A 243 -25.09 1.41 -19.78
CA THR A 243 -25.58 0.90 -21.07
C THR A 243 -24.97 1.73 -22.19
N ASN A 244 -24.20 1.06 -23.03
CA ASN A 244 -23.66 1.61 -24.26
C ASN A 244 -24.81 1.96 -25.22
N LYS A 245 -24.89 3.23 -25.63
CA LYS A 245 -25.43 3.61 -26.93
C LYS A 245 -24.51 4.61 -27.61
N THR A 246 -24.00 4.17 -28.75
CA THR A 246 -23.48 4.94 -29.87
C THR A 246 -24.22 6.26 -30.06
N ASN A 247 -23.49 7.34 -30.35
CA ASN A 247 -23.91 8.25 -31.42
C ASN A 247 -22.77 9.09 -32.00
N ASP A 248 -22.89 9.18 -33.31
CA ASP A 248 -22.11 9.87 -34.32
C ASP A 248 -22.44 11.38 -34.35
N LYS A 249 -21.52 12.17 -34.92
CA LYS A 249 -21.59 13.59 -35.31
C LYS A 249 -21.58 14.67 -34.20
N GLN A 250 -20.51 15.46 -34.17
CA GLN A 250 -20.52 16.81 -34.78
C GLN A 250 -19.11 17.42 -34.88
N LYS A 251 -18.75 17.80 -36.12
CA LYS A 251 -17.63 18.68 -36.47
C LYS A 251 -17.98 20.12 -36.10
N GLY A 252 -17.11 20.78 -35.34
CA GLY A 252 -17.12 22.24 -35.13
C GLY A 252 -15.69 22.73 -34.96
N ALA A 253 -15.05 23.16 -36.05
CA ALA A 253 -13.69 23.67 -36.06
C ALA A 253 -13.66 25.13 -35.56
N VAL A 254 -13.18 25.36 -34.34
CA VAL A 254 -12.79 26.69 -33.86
C VAL A 254 -11.34 26.94 -34.29
N LYS A 255 -11.15 27.68 -35.38
CA LYS A 255 -9.83 28.17 -35.81
C LYS A 255 -9.40 29.34 -34.92
N THR A 256 -8.82 29.08 -33.76
CA THR A 256 -8.02 30.09 -33.04
C THR A 256 -6.72 30.35 -33.81
N SER A 257 -6.37 31.62 -34.01
CA SER A 257 -5.20 31.97 -34.82
C SER A 257 -3.92 31.49 -34.14
N LYS A 258 -2.93 31.00 -34.91
CA LYS A 258 -1.63 30.53 -34.37
C LYS A 258 -0.94 31.56 -33.46
N LYS A 259 -1.16 32.86 -33.72
CA LYS A 259 -0.63 33.96 -32.89
C LYS A 259 -1.24 33.99 -31.48
N GLU A 260 -2.50 33.60 -31.36
CA GLU A 260 -3.24 33.65 -30.09
C GLU A 260 -2.89 32.46 -29.20
N GLN A 261 -2.71 31.28 -29.81
CA GLN A 261 -2.19 30.09 -29.12
C GLN A 261 -0.76 30.31 -28.63
N GLN A 262 0.08 30.99 -29.41
CA GLN A 262 1.45 31.30 -29.02
C GLN A 262 1.50 32.30 -27.85
N LYS A 263 0.63 33.30 -27.85
CA LYS A 263 0.54 34.28 -26.77
C LYS A 263 0.01 33.67 -25.46
N GLN A 264 -0.92 32.73 -25.54
CA GLN A 264 -1.40 31.96 -24.39
C GLN A 264 -0.32 31.01 -23.84
N ARG A 265 0.47 30.38 -24.72
CA ARG A 265 1.60 29.54 -24.34
C ARG A 265 2.69 30.35 -23.63
N GLU A 266 3.03 31.53 -24.14
CA GLU A 266 4.02 32.43 -23.51
C GLU A 266 3.54 32.94 -22.14
N ALA A 267 2.26 33.29 -22.01
CA ALA A 267 1.67 33.71 -20.73
C ALA A 267 1.65 32.57 -19.69
N TYR A 268 1.39 31.33 -20.13
CA TYR A 268 1.45 30.14 -19.27
C TYR A 268 2.89 29.85 -18.81
N ILE A 269 3.87 29.93 -19.71
CA ILE A 269 5.29 29.70 -19.38
C ILE A 269 5.77 30.71 -18.32
N GLN A 270 5.34 31.97 -18.39
CA GLN A 270 5.71 32.99 -17.40
C GLN A 270 5.12 32.76 -16.00
N GLN A 271 4.05 31.96 -15.87
CA GLN A 271 3.44 31.61 -14.59
C GLN A 271 4.07 30.38 -13.92
N LEU A 272 4.93 29.64 -14.63
CA LEU A 272 5.63 28.47 -14.08
C LEU A 272 6.80 28.88 -13.17
N PRO A 273 7.21 28.03 -12.21
CA PRO A 273 8.41 28.27 -11.40
C PRO A 273 9.69 28.32 -12.26
N LEU A 274 10.70 29.04 -11.79
CA LEU A 274 11.94 29.36 -12.54
C LEU A 274 12.65 28.12 -13.11
N SER A 275 12.62 27.00 -12.40
CA SER A 275 13.19 25.72 -12.85
C SER A 275 12.49 25.15 -14.08
N ALA A 276 11.16 25.21 -14.12
CA ALA A 276 10.35 24.76 -15.25
C ALA A 276 10.50 25.66 -16.47
N GLN A 277 10.59 26.99 -16.26
CA GLN A 277 10.90 27.94 -17.33
C GLN A 277 12.27 27.64 -17.96
N THR A 278 13.27 27.37 -17.12
CA THR A 278 14.65 27.06 -17.57
C THR A 278 14.72 25.75 -18.34
N LYS A 279 13.95 24.73 -17.92
CA LYS A 279 13.83 23.45 -18.64
C LYS A 279 13.25 23.63 -20.04
N ILE A 280 12.14 24.35 -20.16
CA ILE A 280 11.48 24.62 -21.46
C ILE A 280 12.43 25.42 -22.38
N ALA A 281 13.13 26.42 -21.85
CA ALA A 281 14.12 27.19 -22.61
C ALA A 281 15.30 26.33 -23.11
N ASN A 282 15.76 25.37 -22.29
CA ASN A 282 16.82 24.44 -22.69
C ASN A 282 16.37 23.45 -23.77
N GLU A 283 15.13 22.96 -23.68
CA GLU A 283 14.51 22.09 -24.67
C GLU A 283 14.28 22.81 -26.01
N GLU A 284 13.83 24.08 -25.98
CA GLU A 284 13.68 24.93 -27.17
C GLU A 284 15.04 25.27 -27.84
N GLN A 285 16.12 25.34 -27.06
CA GLN A 285 17.49 25.46 -27.57
C GLN A 285 18.11 24.14 -28.05
N GLY A 286 17.35 23.04 -28.06
CA GLY A 286 17.82 21.72 -28.51
C GLY A 286 18.83 21.06 -27.57
N LYS A 287 19.00 21.57 -26.34
CA LYS A 287 19.87 20.97 -25.32
C LYS A 287 19.10 19.90 -24.56
N GLN A 288 19.06 18.69 -25.12
CA GLN A 288 18.50 17.52 -24.44
C GLN A 288 19.43 17.06 -23.31
N MET A 289 18.91 16.88 -22.09
CA MET A 289 19.64 16.20 -21.02
C MET A 289 19.92 14.75 -21.40
N LYS A 290 21.15 14.26 -21.19
CA LYS A 290 21.48 12.84 -21.32
C LYS A 290 20.85 12.08 -20.15
N PHE A 291 19.62 11.60 -20.33
CA PHE A 291 19.02 10.67 -19.39
C PHE A 291 19.58 9.26 -19.61
N TYR A 292 19.97 8.60 -18.52
CA TYR A 292 20.15 7.15 -18.51
C TYR A 292 18.79 6.50 -18.73
N LYS A 293 18.59 5.82 -19.85
CA LYS A 293 17.39 5.02 -20.11
C LYS A 293 17.60 3.63 -19.48
N PRO A 294 16.89 3.26 -18.39
CA PRO A 294 16.97 1.89 -17.90
C PRO A 294 16.37 0.97 -18.96
N GLN A 295 17.21 0.12 -19.55
CA GLN A 295 16.79 -0.91 -20.50
C GLN A 295 16.16 -2.05 -19.69
N ARG A 296 14.82 -2.07 -19.60
CA ARG A 296 14.11 -3.22 -19.06
C ARG A 296 14.15 -4.34 -20.10
N TYR A 297 14.81 -5.44 -19.77
CA TYR A 297 14.80 -6.64 -20.60
C TYR A 297 13.42 -7.30 -20.45
N ILE A 298 12.62 -7.26 -21.53
CA ILE A 298 11.36 -8.00 -21.60
C ILE A 298 11.72 -9.42 -22.03
N ILE A 299 11.69 -10.34 -21.07
CA ILE A 299 12.03 -11.74 -21.32
C ILE A 299 10.82 -12.40 -21.99
N GLN A 300 11.04 -12.96 -23.18
CA GLN A 300 9.97 -13.56 -23.98
C GLN A 300 9.60 -14.94 -23.43
N LYS A 301 8.30 -15.23 -23.35
CA LYS A 301 7.77 -16.54 -22.97
C LYS A 301 8.34 -17.62 -23.90
N GLY A 302 8.93 -18.68 -23.33
CA GLY A 302 9.53 -19.81 -24.08
C GLY A 302 11.05 -19.69 -24.33
N THR A 303 11.69 -18.63 -23.84
CA THR A 303 13.16 -18.56 -23.80
C THR A 303 13.70 -19.30 -22.57
N LYS A 304 14.93 -19.82 -22.65
CA LYS A 304 15.57 -20.52 -21.52
C LYS A 304 15.69 -19.63 -20.26
N GLU A 305 15.95 -18.33 -20.48
CA GLU A 305 15.99 -17.32 -19.41
C GLU A 305 14.63 -17.12 -18.73
N TYR A 306 13.52 -17.22 -19.48
CA TYR A 306 12.17 -17.19 -18.92
C TYR A 306 11.91 -18.42 -18.03
N GLU A 307 12.30 -19.60 -18.50
CA GLU A 307 12.12 -20.85 -17.77
C GLU A 307 12.90 -20.86 -16.45
N ASP A 308 14.17 -20.42 -16.47
CA ASP A 308 15.02 -20.35 -15.29
C ASP A 308 14.44 -19.41 -14.22
N ILE A 309 13.91 -18.24 -14.62
CA ILE A 309 13.28 -17.27 -13.71
C ILE A 309 11.97 -17.81 -13.16
N MET A 310 11.14 -18.46 -13.97
CA MET A 310 9.89 -19.05 -13.48
C MET A 310 10.16 -20.19 -12.49
N LEU A 311 11.26 -20.92 -12.66
CA LEU A 311 11.72 -21.95 -11.74
C LEU A 311 12.19 -21.34 -10.39
N GLU A 312 12.92 -20.22 -10.44
CA GLU A 312 13.33 -19.48 -9.24
C GLU A 312 12.13 -18.87 -8.50
N VAL A 313 11.15 -18.33 -9.23
CA VAL A 313 9.89 -17.80 -8.67
C VAL A 313 9.08 -18.91 -8.00
N ASP A 314 8.99 -20.09 -8.61
CA ASP A 314 8.30 -21.25 -8.03
C ASP A 314 9.01 -21.73 -6.74
N GLN A 315 10.34 -21.81 -6.73
CA GLN A 315 11.11 -22.13 -5.53
C GLN A 315 10.91 -21.10 -4.41
N CYS A 316 10.89 -19.81 -4.74
CA CYS A 316 10.60 -18.76 -3.77
C CYS A 316 9.18 -18.86 -3.23
N THR A 317 8.21 -19.18 -4.09
CA THR A 317 6.80 -19.35 -3.71
C THR A 317 6.62 -20.54 -2.76
N LYS A 318 7.27 -21.69 -3.05
CA LYS A 318 7.25 -22.88 -2.19
C LYS A 318 7.86 -22.62 -0.81
N ARG A 319 8.97 -21.86 -0.73
CA ARG A 319 9.58 -21.43 0.54
C ARG A 319 8.65 -20.54 1.36
N ILE A 320 7.98 -19.59 0.71
CA ILE A 320 7.04 -18.67 1.39
C ILE A 320 5.79 -19.41 1.88
N GLN A 321 5.34 -20.42 1.14
CA GLN A 321 4.16 -21.21 1.47
C GLN A 321 4.42 -22.37 2.45
N GLY A 322 5.67 -22.57 2.89
CA GLY A 322 6.05 -23.64 3.81
C GLY A 322 5.89 -25.04 3.23
N LEU A 323 5.97 -25.18 1.90
CA LEU A 323 5.80 -26.46 1.18
C LEU A 323 7.09 -27.28 1.07
N ASN A 324 8.20 -26.80 1.66
CA ASN A 324 9.39 -27.62 1.86
C ASN A 324 9.42 -28.06 3.32
N ASP A 325 9.40 -29.38 3.54
CA ASP A 325 9.45 -30.08 4.84
C ASP A 325 10.76 -29.89 5.64
N ASP A 326 11.57 -28.88 5.31
CA ASP A 326 12.75 -28.51 6.09
C ASP A 326 12.47 -27.21 6.86
N PHE A 327 11.71 -27.33 7.94
CA PHE A 327 11.86 -26.48 9.13
C PHE A 327 11.38 -27.19 10.40
#